data_AF-A0A6B2DJ98-F1
#
_entry.id   AF-A0A6B2DJ98-F1
#
_cell.length_a   1.000
_cell.length_b   1.000
_cell.length_c   1.000
_cell.angle_alpha   90.00
_cell.angle_beta   90.00
_cell.angle_gamma   90.00
#
_symmetry.space_group_name_H-M   'P 1'
#
loop_
_entity.id
_entity.type
_entity.pdbx_description
1 polymer ?
#
loop_
_entity_poly.entity_id
_entity_poly.type
_entity_poly.pdbx_seq_one_letter_code
_entity_poly.pdbx_strand_id
1 'polypeptide(L)'
;AVRKELATDDAALPTLARVCRALDGMPLAIELAAARLRTMSLDQLAHRLDDRFRLLTGGSRTALPRHRTLRAVIDWSWELLTDAERVVLRRLSVFAGGASLEAAERVCGGDVVEEWEVLELLTALTEKSLVVTGERDGAQRYRMLGTIKEYAEQRLAEAGETTQARHAHLAYFTDLAETAKPHLRGAEQLDWLAKLETEHENIAAAMRGALAAAEAEAAMRLAAGAAWYWWLGGHRAEGNELVLAATAVPGDVPDVLRGVVYSFVVQFVTSGQQSDESQAVDWIRKAYEISLRAPDADLELRFAPALERLLHGPDAALTAFEPLLADEDPWARAVARLQLGKMRIQFGHGDREADEHLETALAEFRTIGERWGMSFALTELADRMAMRGEFAAACAHYEEAVVVVTEVGAIEDVVRMRMRQAQLYWLLGDEDASATALAAAQRAAERVAWPNALAELALSKAELARWRGDVEQARHQLEVATTMLGDDAGLPTVRAVTEDLLGYLATDVGESRDHRATAFAAAAETGHPLMIAQVIVGIADLALRGEEPAQAARLLAASAALRGLPGRSHPDVARIEAETRRRLGDEGFTEATREGTAASWDELAGVTLAS
;
A
#
# COMPACT_ATOMS: atom_id res chain seq x y z
N ALA A 1 -38.06 32.26 -0.10
CA ALA A 1 -37.78 32.06 -1.54
C ALA A 1 -36.43 31.36 -1.71
N VAL A 2 -36.38 30.19 -2.33
CA VAL A 2 -35.14 29.40 -2.60
C VAL A 2 -34.41 30.02 -3.81
N ARG A 3 -33.07 29.90 -3.89
CA ARG A 3 -32.26 30.38 -5.03
C ARG A 3 -32.74 29.63 -6.28
N LYS A 4 -33.22 30.34 -7.31
CA LYS A 4 -33.90 29.74 -8.47
C LYS A 4 -32.96 29.07 -9.48
N GLU A 5 -31.67 29.33 -9.39
CA GLU A 5 -30.65 28.80 -10.30
C GLU A 5 -29.61 28.07 -9.45
N LEU A 6 -29.87 26.80 -9.16
CA LEU A 6 -28.84 25.89 -8.73
C LEU A 6 -28.32 25.20 -10.00
N ALA A 7 -27.03 25.33 -10.30
CA ALA A 7 -26.44 24.61 -11.43
C ALA A 7 -26.60 23.10 -11.21
N THR A 8 -27.12 22.40 -12.21
CA THR A 8 -27.24 20.94 -12.27
C THR A 8 -26.33 20.40 -13.37
N ASP A 9 -25.11 20.93 -13.44
CA ASP A 9 -24.07 20.42 -14.32
C ASP A 9 -23.42 19.15 -13.71
N ASP A 10 -22.64 18.44 -14.52
CA ASP A 10 -21.94 17.22 -14.10
C ASP A 10 -20.99 17.46 -12.90
N ALA A 11 -20.58 18.70 -12.66
CA ALA A 11 -19.76 19.09 -11.51
C ALA A 11 -20.57 19.27 -10.21
N ALA A 12 -21.82 19.75 -10.26
CA ALA A 12 -22.66 19.98 -9.09
C ALA A 12 -23.42 18.72 -8.61
N LEU A 13 -23.68 17.78 -9.52
CA LEU A 13 -24.42 16.54 -9.23
C LEU A 13 -23.81 15.69 -8.10
N PRO A 14 -22.49 15.43 -8.05
CA PRO A 14 -21.86 14.68 -6.96
C PRO A 14 -22.05 15.36 -5.60
N THR A 15 -21.89 16.68 -5.54
CA THR A 15 -22.06 17.45 -4.30
C THR A 15 -23.53 17.49 -3.86
N LEU A 16 -24.47 17.63 -4.79
CA LEU A 16 -25.92 17.52 -4.50
C LEU A 16 -26.29 16.14 -3.95
N ALA A 17 -25.78 15.07 -4.57
CA ALA A 17 -25.99 13.70 -4.10
C ALA A 17 -25.39 13.49 -2.72
N ARG A 18 -24.22 14.08 -2.42
CA ARG A 18 -23.59 14.04 -1.09
C ARG A 18 -24.43 14.79 -0.05
N VAL A 19 -24.97 15.97 -0.39
CA VAL A 19 -25.88 16.73 0.49
C VAL A 19 -27.18 15.97 0.75
N CYS A 20 -27.80 15.40 -0.28
CA CYS A 20 -29.04 14.63 -0.11
C CYS A 20 -28.81 13.35 0.71
N ARG A 21 -27.68 12.66 0.51
CA ARG A 21 -27.26 11.52 1.34
C ARG A 21 -27.02 11.92 2.79
N ALA A 22 -26.32 13.03 3.03
CA ALA A 22 -26.06 13.55 4.38
C ALA A 22 -27.34 13.96 5.14
N LEU A 23 -28.43 14.25 4.39
CA LEU A 23 -29.75 14.60 4.90
C LEU A 23 -30.75 13.42 4.84
N ASP A 24 -30.25 12.21 4.63
CA ASP A 24 -31.02 10.96 4.60
C ASP A 24 -32.18 10.97 3.57
N GLY A 25 -32.09 11.80 2.53
CA GLY A 25 -33.18 11.98 1.55
C GLY A 25 -34.45 12.62 2.13
N MET A 26 -34.45 13.06 3.39
CA MET A 26 -35.64 13.59 4.06
C MET A 26 -36.10 14.89 3.38
N PRO A 27 -37.31 14.93 2.78
CA PRO A 27 -37.76 16.09 1.99
C PRO A 27 -37.70 17.42 2.78
N LEU A 28 -38.03 17.37 4.06
CA LEU A 28 -37.98 18.54 4.94
C LEU A 28 -36.54 18.98 5.24
N ALA A 29 -35.62 18.05 5.50
CA ALA A 29 -34.23 18.38 5.76
C ALA A 29 -33.57 18.99 4.51
N ILE A 30 -33.88 18.44 3.33
CA ILE A 30 -33.47 18.99 2.02
C ILE A 30 -34.05 20.39 1.81
N GLU A 31 -35.32 20.63 2.15
CA GLU A 31 -35.93 21.97 2.05
C GLU A 31 -35.21 23.00 2.94
N LEU A 32 -34.86 22.61 4.18
CA LEU A 32 -34.16 23.46 5.14
C LEU A 32 -32.71 23.74 4.73
N ALA A 33 -32.01 22.75 4.18
CA ALA A 33 -30.67 22.90 3.63
C ALA A 33 -30.69 23.77 2.36
N ALA A 34 -31.65 23.56 1.46
CA ALA A 34 -31.84 24.39 0.27
C ALA A 34 -32.11 25.87 0.61
N ALA A 35 -32.75 26.13 1.76
CA ALA A 35 -32.95 27.49 2.26
C ALA A 35 -31.63 28.20 2.65
N ARG A 36 -30.56 27.47 2.98
CA ARG A 36 -29.24 28.00 3.34
C ARG A 36 -28.38 28.38 2.15
N LEU A 37 -28.67 27.85 0.97
CA LEU A 37 -27.99 28.21 -0.29
C LEU A 37 -28.19 29.68 -0.71
N ARG A 38 -29.01 30.43 0.04
CA ARG A 38 -29.09 31.90 -0.06
C ARG A 38 -27.86 32.62 0.47
N THR A 39 -27.16 32.04 1.45
CA THR A 39 -26.10 32.72 2.22
C THR A 39 -24.78 31.96 2.20
N MET A 40 -24.73 30.76 1.60
CA MET A 40 -23.52 29.95 1.45
C MET A 40 -23.57 29.16 0.15
N SER A 41 -22.39 28.80 -0.38
CA SER A 41 -22.30 27.93 -1.56
C SER A 41 -22.69 26.49 -1.24
N LEU A 42 -22.93 25.69 -2.28
CA LEU A 42 -23.27 24.27 -2.14
C LEU A 42 -22.12 23.48 -1.48
N ASP A 43 -20.87 23.76 -1.82
CA ASP A 43 -19.71 23.12 -1.17
C ASP A 43 -19.56 23.54 0.28
N GLN A 44 -19.79 24.82 0.61
CA GLN A 44 -19.76 25.29 2.00
C GLN A 44 -20.88 24.66 2.83
N LEU A 45 -22.04 24.41 2.23
CA LEU A 45 -23.13 23.67 2.88
C LEU A 45 -22.71 22.22 3.12
N ALA A 46 -22.16 21.54 2.11
CA ALA A 46 -21.72 20.15 2.20
C ALA A 46 -20.68 19.94 3.32
N HIS A 47 -19.67 20.80 3.42
CA HIS A 47 -18.61 20.71 4.44
C HIS A 47 -19.08 21.06 5.86
N ARG A 48 -20.24 21.69 6.02
CA ARG A 48 -20.74 22.10 7.34
C ARG A 48 -21.86 21.21 7.85
N LEU A 49 -22.33 20.26 7.04
CA LEU A 49 -23.38 19.32 7.41
C LEU A 49 -22.91 18.27 8.45
N ASP A 50 -21.63 18.25 8.80
CA ASP A 50 -21.10 17.45 9.92
C ASP A 50 -21.62 17.93 11.29
N ASP A 51 -22.04 19.20 11.41
CA ASP A 51 -22.76 19.74 12.58
C ASP A 51 -24.17 20.17 12.15
N ARG A 52 -24.89 19.23 11.52
CA ARG A 52 -26.17 19.45 10.82
C ARG A 52 -27.24 20.06 11.70
N PHE A 53 -27.35 19.69 12.98
CA PHE A 53 -28.31 20.33 13.88
C PHE A 53 -27.97 21.81 14.10
N ARG A 54 -26.70 22.18 14.29
CA ARG A 54 -26.30 23.58 14.48
C ARG A 54 -26.34 24.39 13.20
N LEU A 55 -25.98 23.79 12.06
CA LEU A 55 -26.03 24.46 10.76
C LEU A 55 -27.48 24.75 10.33
N LEU A 56 -28.36 23.76 10.52
CA LEU A 56 -29.77 23.89 10.22
C LEU A 56 -30.43 24.88 11.20
N THR A 57 -30.02 24.94 12.48
CA THR A 57 -30.61 25.85 13.48
C THR A 57 -29.99 27.27 13.53
N GLY A 58 -28.71 27.46 13.21
CA GLY A 58 -27.89 28.60 13.65
C GLY A 58 -28.01 29.92 12.88
N GLY A 59 -29.09 30.16 12.12
CA GLY A 59 -29.17 31.29 11.18
C GLY A 59 -30.13 32.42 11.52
N SER A 60 -30.95 32.29 12.57
CA SER A 60 -31.88 33.36 12.91
C SER A 60 -32.34 33.27 14.36
N ARG A 61 -32.35 34.41 15.06
CA ARG A 61 -33.09 34.59 16.34
C ARG A 61 -34.60 34.39 16.17
N THR A 62 -35.07 34.16 14.94
CA THR A 62 -36.40 33.71 14.55
C THR A 62 -36.35 32.34 13.82
N ALA A 63 -35.60 31.36 14.33
CA ALA A 63 -35.68 29.99 13.83
C ALA A 63 -37.16 29.52 13.89
N LEU A 64 -37.78 29.39 12.73
CA LEU A 64 -39.19 29.04 12.53
C LEU A 64 -39.53 27.71 13.23
N PRO A 65 -40.81 27.47 13.61
CA PRO A 65 -41.27 26.30 14.37
C PRO A 65 -40.81 24.91 13.86
N ARG A 66 -40.36 24.82 12.61
CA ARG A 66 -40.06 23.58 11.86
C ARG A 66 -38.79 22.83 12.28
N HIS A 67 -37.77 23.50 12.81
CA HIS A 67 -36.56 22.84 13.34
C HIS A 67 -36.77 22.24 14.73
N ARG A 68 -37.68 22.85 15.51
CA ARG A 68 -38.29 22.19 16.66
C ARG A 68 -39.02 20.93 16.21
N THR A 69 -39.61 20.90 15.03
CA THR A 69 -40.39 19.76 14.54
C THR A 69 -39.56 18.53 14.18
N LEU A 70 -38.36 18.62 13.60
CA LEU A 70 -37.56 17.40 13.31
C LEU A 70 -37.05 16.74 14.61
N ARG A 71 -36.46 17.53 15.52
CA ARG A 71 -36.03 17.00 16.84
C ARG A 71 -37.23 16.59 17.69
N ALA A 72 -38.34 17.33 17.68
CA ALA A 72 -39.56 16.93 18.39
C ALA A 72 -40.22 15.67 17.80
N VAL A 73 -40.10 15.43 16.50
CA VAL A 73 -40.55 14.17 15.89
C VAL A 73 -39.69 13.01 16.37
N ILE A 74 -38.37 13.19 16.43
CA ILE A 74 -37.46 12.16 16.99
C ILE A 74 -37.71 11.97 18.50
N ASP A 75 -37.90 13.05 19.26
CA ASP A 75 -38.25 13.01 20.69
C ASP A 75 -39.55 12.25 20.92
N TRP A 76 -40.57 12.48 20.08
CA TRP A 76 -41.82 11.73 20.16
C TRP A 76 -41.62 10.25 19.84
N SER A 77 -40.88 9.92 18.77
CA SER A 77 -40.53 8.53 18.46
C SER A 77 -39.73 7.86 19.59
N TRP A 78 -38.87 8.62 20.28
CA TRP A 78 -38.08 8.17 21.43
C TRP A 78 -38.94 7.93 22.68
N GLU A 79 -39.93 8.79 22.94
CA GLU A 79 -40.87 8.64 24.06
C GLU A 79 -41.72 7.36 23.93
N LEU A 80 -41.99 6.91 22.70
CA LEU A 80 -42.71 5.67 22.40
C LEU A 80 -41.88 4.38 22.54
N LEU A 81 -40.58 4.50 22.77
CA LEU A 81 -39.70 3.35 22.98
C LEU A 81 -39.81 2.82 24.41
N THR A 82 -39.75 1.50 24.54
CA THR A 82 -39.49 0.82 25.81
C THR A 82 -38.07 1.13 26.28
N ASP A 83 -37.78 0.92 27.56
CA ASP A 83 -36.45 1.20 28.09
C ASP A 83 -35.36 0.31 27.46
N ALA A 84 -35.69 -0.96 27.15
CA ALA A 84 -34.79 -1.88 26.43
C ALA A 84 -34.50 -1.39 24.99
N GLU A 85 -35.53 -0.95 24.26
CA GLU A 85 -35.36 -0.37 22.92
C GLU A 85 -34.51 0.90 22.95
N ARG A 86 -34.69 1.76 23.97
CA ARG A 86 -33.86 2.96 24.16
C ARG A 86 -32.41 2.61 24.42
N VAL A 87 -32.13 1.56 25.21
CA VAL A 87 -30.77 1.08 25.48
C VAL A 87 -30.10 0.62 24.18
N VAL A 88 -30.76 -0.27 23.43
CA VAL A 88 -30.23 -0.77 22.16
C VAL A 88 -29.99 0.37 21.17
N LEU A 89 -30.96 1.29 21.02
CA LEU A 89 -30.82 2.41 20.08
C LEU A 89 -29.64 3.33 20.44
N ARG A 90 -29.41 3.62 21.73
CA ARG A 90 -28.24 4.39 22.19
C ARG A 90 -26.94 3.66 21.89
N ARG A 91 -26.85 2.39 22.27
CA ARG A 91 -25.60 1.61 22.13
C ARG A 91 -25.26 1.37 20.66
N LEU A 92 -26.25 1.17 19.80
CA LEU A 92 -26.06 0.99 18.35
C LEU A 92 -25.43 2.23 17.68
N SER A 93 -25.50 3.40 18.32
CA SER A 93 -24.94 4.63 17.78
C SER A 93 -23.40 4.62 17.70
N VAL A 94 -22.70 3.71 18.38
CA VAL A 94 -21.24 3.61 18.32
C VAL A 94 -20.74 3.04 16.97
N PHE A 95 -21.58 2.32 16.23
CA PHE A 95 -21.21 1.73 14.94
C PHE A 95 -21.14 2.79 13.84
N ALA A 96 -20.02 2.87 13.13
CA ALA A 96 -19.85 3.75 11.97
C ALA A 96 -20.52 3.17 10.71
N GLY A 97 -20.32 1.87 10.45
CA GLY A 97 -20.81 1.18 9.25
C GLY A 97 -22.11 0.40 9.45
N GLY A 98 -22.85 0.68 10.53
CA GLY A 98 -23.89 -0.20 11.03
C GLY A 98 -23.34 -1.50 11.60
N ALA A 99 -24.23 -2.37 12.05
CA ALA A 99 -23.87 -3.60 12.75
C ALA A 99 -24.39 -4.85 12.02
N SER A 100 -23.60 -5.91 12.02
CA SER A 100 -24.14 -7.27 11.90
C SER A 100 -24.95 -7.60 13.15
N LEU A 101 -25.78 -8.66 13.09
CA LEU A 101 -26.50 -9.13 14.27
C LEU A 101 -25.55 -9.49 15.41
N GLU A 102 -24.54 -10.31 15.12
CA GLU A 102 -23.51 -10.75 16.08
C GLU A 102 -22.82 -9.57 16.77
N ALA A 103 -22.44 -8.54 16.00
CA ALA A 103 -21.82 -7.34 16.56
C ALA A 103 -22.80 -6.56 17.45
N ALA A 104 -24.06 -6.42 17.02
CA ALA A 104 -25.08 -5.74 17.79
C ALA A 104 -25.38 -6.47 19.10
N GLU A 105 -25.46 -7.81 19.10
CA GLU A 105 -25.66 -8.63 20.30
C GLU A 105 -24.54 -8.38 21.32
N ARG A 106 -23.28 -8.40 20.88
CA ARG A 106 -22.11 -8.20 21.75
C ARG A 106 -21.95 -6.78 22.28
N VAL A 107 -22.33 -5.77 21.50
CA VAL A 107 -22.14 -4.35 21.87
C VAL A 107 -23.35 -3.74 22.57
N CYS A 108 -24.56 -4.14 22.16
CA CYS A 108 -25.81 -3.66 22.75
C CYS A 108 -26.26 -4.49 23.95
N GLY A 109 -25.84 -5.76 24.05
CA GLY A 109 -26.10 -6.64 25.19
C GLY A 109 -25.39 -6.21 26.47
N GLY A 110 -25.85 -6.69 27.63
CA GLY A 110 -25.26 -6.47 28.95
C GLY A 110 -26.32 -6.48 30.06
N ASP A 111 -26.02 -5.87 31.21
CA ASP A 111 -26.82 -5.99 32.45
C ASP A 111 -28.33 -5.62 32.33
N VAL A 112 -28.73 -4.87 31.30
CA VAL A 112 -30.11 -4.38 31.12
C VAL A 112 -30.83 -5.08 29.95
N VAL A 113 -30.08 -5.60 28.99
CA VAL A 113 -30.60 -6.24 27.77
C VAL A 113 -29.75 -7.46 27.52
N GLU A 114 -30.34 -8.65 27.61
CA GLU A 114 -29.63 -9.89 27.34
C GLU A 114 -29.29 -10.00 25.83
N GLU A 115 -28.19 -10.67 25.49
CA GLU A 115 -27.72 -10.76 24.08
C GLU A 115 -28.80 -11.32 23.15
N TRP A 116 -29.54 -12.34 23.59
CA TRP A 116 -30.60 -12.99 22.80
C TRP A 116 -31.86 -12.12 22.60
N GLU A 117 -32.05 -11.06 23.39
CA GLU A 117 -33.17 -10.11 23.23
C GLU A 117 -32.90 -9.09 22.12
N VAL A 118 -31.63 -8.89 21.73
CA VAL A 118 -31.22 -7.82 20.81
C VAL A 118 -31.87 -7.98 19.43
N LEU A 119 -32.04 -9.19 18.91
CA LEU A 119 -32.68 -9.43 17.61
C LEU A 119 -34.14 -8.94 17.60
N GLU A 120 -34.91 -9.23 18.64
CA GLU A 120 -36.30 -8.80 18.76
C GLU A 120 -36.39 -7.28 18.87
N LEU A 121 -35.49 -6.67 19.65
CA LEU A 121 -35.42 -5.21 19.82
C LEU A 121 -35.01 -4.49 18.52
N LEU A 122 -34.05 -5.03 17.76
CA LEU A 122 -33.67 -4.50 16.45
C LEU A 122 -34.82 -4.62 15.45
N THR A 123 -35.60 -5.70 15.51
CA THR A 123 -36.81 -5.87 14.69
C THR A 123 -37.83 -4.79 15.01
N ALA A 124 -38.13 -4.56 16.29
CA ALA A 124 -39.07 -3.52 16.72
C ALA A 124 -38.60 -2.11 16.35
N LEU A 125 -37.29 -1.82 16.47
CA LEU A 125 -36.71 -0.54 16.04
C LEU A 125 -36.77 -0.35 14.51
N THR A 126 -36.68 -1.44 13.75
CA THR A 126 -36.84 -1.43 12.29
C THR A 126 -38.30 -1.16 11.90
N GLU A 127 -39.26 -1.81 12.55
CA GLU A 127 -40.70 -1.54 12.36
C GLU A 127 -41.06 -0.09 12.67
N LYS A 128 -40.35 0.53 13.62
CA LYS A 128 -40.48 1.94 14.00
C LYS A 128 -39.66 2.90 13.12
N SER A 129 -38.99 2.39 12.08
CA SER A 129 -38.15 3.15 11.14
C SER A 129 -37.01 3.94 11.80
N LEU A 130 -36.55 3.50 12.98
CA LEU A 130 -35.40 4.09 13.67
C LEU A 130 -34.08 3.44 13.26
N VAL A 131 -34.17 2.18 12.84
CA VAL A 131 -33.10 1.39 12.25
C VAL A 131 -33.57 0.96 10.86
N VAL A 132 -32.64 0.95 9.91
CA VAL A 132 -32.86 0.48 8.55
C VAL A 132 -32.06 -0.80 8.36
N THR A 133 -32.69 -1.80 7.77
CA THR A 133 -32.00 -3.01 7.33
C THR A 133 -31.53 -2.84 5.89
N GLY A 134 -30.30 -3.26 5.62
CA GLY A 134 -29.77 -3.35 4.27
C GLY A 134 -28.97 -4.63 4.10
N GLU A 135 -28.82 -5.08 2.87
CA GLU A 135 -27.89 -6.15 2.54
C GLU A 135 -26.56 -5.55 2.06
N ARG A 136 -25.46 -6.05 2.60
CA ARG A 136 -24.12 -5.81 2.08
C ARG A 136 -23.42 -7.16 1.99
N ASP A 137 -22.98 -7.52 0.78
CA ASP A 137 -22.27 -8.76 0.50
C ASP A 137 -22.99 -10.02 1.00
N GLY A 138 -24.34 -10.02 0.89
CA GLY A 138 -25.20 -11.14 1.27
C GLY A 138 -25.52 -11.24 2.77
N ALA A 139 -25.00 -10.33 3.61
CA ALA A 139 -25.30 -10.27 5.04
C ALA A 139 -26.23 -9.10 5.38
N GLN A 140 -27.21 -9.35 6.26
CA GLN A 140 -28.11 -8.33 6.76
C GLN A 140 -27.40 -7.41 7.76
N ARG A 141 -27.51 -6.10 7.54
CA ARG A 141 -26.92 -5.07 8.40
C ARG A 141 -27.99 -4.13 8.94
N TYR A 142 -27.83 -3.77 10.20
CA TYR A 142 -28.64 -2.78 10.91
C TYR A 142 -27.93 -1.44 10.89
N ARG A 143 -28.52 -0.43 10.27
CA ARG A 143 -27.96 0.92 10.14
C ARG A 143 -28.89 1.97 10.71
N MET A 144 -28.33 2.95 11.41
CA MET A 144 -29.04 4.14 11.83
C MET A 144 -28.89 5.23 10.77
N LEU A 145 -29.98 5.92 10.45
CA LEU A 145 -29.93 7.15 9.66
C LEU A 145 -29.12 8.22 10.41
N GLY A 146 -28.40 9.08 9.69
CA GLY A 146 -27.40 9.98 10.31
C GLY A 146 -28.00 10.88 11.39
N THR A 147 -29.22 11.35 11.17
CA THR A 147 -29.97 12.18 12.13
C THR A 147 -30.38 11.44 13.41
N ILE A 148 -30.73 10.15 13.30
CA ILE A 148 -31.11 9.30 14.43
C ILE A 148 -29.87 8.87 15.21
N LYS A 149 -28.78 8.59 14.49
CA LYS A 149 -27.48 8.26 15.09
C LYS A 149 -26.98 9.37 16.00
N GLU A 150 -26.92 10.60 15.54
CA GLU A 150 -26.49 11.75 16.36
C GLU A 150 -27.38 11.97 17.58
N TYR A 151 -28.70 11.76 17.42
CA TYR A 151 -29.63 11.84 18.55
C TYR A 151 -29.34 10.74 19.59
N ALA A 152 -29.12 9.51 19.13
CA ALA A 152 -28.81 8.37 19.98
C ALA A 152 -27.45 8.52 20.68
N GLU A 153 -26.44 9.08 20.01
CA GLU A 153 -25.14 9.42 20.61
C GLU A 153 -25.30 10.44 21.74
N GLN A 154 -26.12 11.47 21.55
CA GLN A 154 -26.42 12.44 22.60
C GLN A 154 -27.10 11.75 23.80
N ARG A 155 -28.08 10.88 23.54
CA ARG A 155 -28.77 10.11 24.59
C ARG A 155 -27.84 9.13 25.30
N LEU A 156 -26.89 8.51 24.59
CA LEU A 156 -25.87 7.62 25.16
C LEU A 156 -24.98 8.39 26.15
N ALA A 157 -24.59 9.62 25.80
CA ALA A 157 -23.83 10.50 26.68
C ALA A 157 -24.65 10.95 27.90
N GLU A 158 -25.92 11.33 27.71
CA GLU A 158 -26.82 11.69 28.81
C GLU A 158 -27.08 10.52 29.78
N ALA A 159 -27.06 9.28 29.29
CA ALA A 159 -27.15 8.07 30.10
C ALA A 159 -25.84 7.69 30.81
N GLY A 160 -24.72 8.34 30.48
CA GLY A 160 -23.39 8.01 31.03
C GLY A 160 -22.80 6.70 30.49
N GLU A 161 -23.31 6.19 29.38
CA GLU A 161 -22.98 4.87 28.83
C GLU A 161 -21.88 4.91 27.75
N THR A 162 -21.41 6.10 27.35
CA THR A 162 -20.46 6.29 26.24
C THR A 162 -19.19 5.45 26.36
N THR A 163 -18.55 5.45 27.53
CA THR A 163 -17.31 4.67 27.74
C THR A 163 -17.57 3.18 27.65
N GLN A 164 -18.63 2.68 28.29
CA GLN A 164 -18.99 1.26 28.28
C GLN A 164 -19.28 0.76 26.86
N ALA A 165 -20.11 1.49 26.11
CA ALA A 165 -20.46 1.11 24.74
C ALA A 165 -19.24 1.15 23.80
N ARG A 166 -18.36 2.16 23.95
CA ARG A 166 -17.11 2.24 23.19
C ARG A 166 -16.17 1.07 23.51
N HIS A 167 -16.03 0.68 24.77
CA HIS A 167 -15.22 -0.47 25.17
C HIS A 167 -15.76 -1.77 24.62
N ALA A 168 -17.07 -2.01 24.68
CA ALA A 168 -17.69 -3.19 24.09
C ALA A 168 -17.47 -3.26 22.58
N HIS A 169 -17.64 -2.12 21.89
CA HIS A 169 -17.36 -2.00 20.45
C HIS A 169 -15.88 -2.28 20.13
N LEU A 170 -14.95 -1.64 20.84
CA LEU A 170 -13.52 -1.87 20.67
C LEU A 170 -13.12 -3.32 20.91
N ALA A 171 -13.65 -3.94 21.98
CA ALA A 171 -13.38 -5.34 22.30
C ALA A 171 -13.86 -6.26 21.17
N TYR A 172 -15.09 -6.10 20.69
CA TYR A 172 -15.62 -6.91 19.60
C TYR A 172 -14.78 -6.82 18.32
N PHE A 173 -14.41 -5.61 17.88
CA PHE A 173 -13.64 -5.45 16.64
C PHE A 173 -12.16 -5.85 16.81
N THR A 174 -11.62 -5.77 18.03
CA THR A 174 -10.30 -6.32 18.35
C THR A 174 -10.32 -7.84 18.26
N ASP A 175 -11.31 -8.50 18.89
CA ASP A 175 -11.45 -9.96 18.84
C ASP A 175 -11.68 -10.46 17.41
N LEU A 176 -12.46 -9.72 16.60
CA LEU A 176 -12.66 -10.04 15.19
C LEU A 176 -11.33 -9.98 14.40
N ALA A 177 -10.54 -8.92 14.60
CA ALA A 177 -9.26 -8.75 13.91
C ALA A 177 -8.24 -9.81 14.34
N GLU A 178 -8.16 -10.13 15.63
CA GLU A 178 -7.31 -11.19 16.16
C GLU A 178 -7.70 -12.57 15.64
N THR A 179 -9.01 -12.84 15.56
CA THR A 179 -9.52 -14.10 15.00
C THR A 179 -9.15 -14.21 13.52
N ALA A 180 -9.24 -13.12 12.76
CA ALA A 180 -8.94 -13.12 11.33
C ALA A 180 -7.45 -13.35 11.02
N LYS A 181 -6.56 -12.87 11.89
CA LYS A 181 -5.09 -12.86 11.70
C LYS A 181 -4.50 -14.15 11.09
N PRO A 182 -4.72 -15.36 11.64
CA PRO A 182 -4.17 -16.60 11.05
C PRO A 182 -4.78 -16.94 9.68
N HIS A 183 -6.06 -16.63 9.47
CA HIS A 183 -6.75 -16.96 8.22
C HIS A 183 -6.35 -16.05 7.06
N LEU A 184 -5.87 -14.83 7.35
CA LEU A 184 -5.30 -13.92 6.35
C LEU A 184 -3.96 -14.40 5.77
N ARG A 185 -3.39 -15.49 6.31
CA ARG A 185 -2.13 -16.12 5.87
C ARG A 185 -2.35 -17.48 5.21
N GLY A 186 -3.58 -17.81 4.85
CA GLY A 186 -3.97 -19.12 4.33
C GLY A 186 -4.99 -19.05 3.19
N ALA A 187 -5.55 -20.21 2.83
CA ALA A 187 -6.51 -20.34 1.74
C ALA A 187 -7.79 -19.49 1.93
N GLU A 188 -8.20 -19.25 3.19
CA GLU A 188 -9.38 -18.47 3.58
C GLU A 188 -9.15 -16.95 3.53
N GLN A 189 -7.97 -16.51 3.05
CA GLN A 189 -7.57 -15.10 3.04
C GLN A 189 -8.60 -14.17 2.39
N LEU A 190 -9.22 -14.57 1.27
CA LEU A 190 -10.20 -13.73 0.59
C LEU A 190 -11.49 -13.55 1.39
N ASP A 191 -11.98 -14.63 2.01
CA ASP A 191 -13.22 -14.61 2.79
C ASP A 191 -13.06 -13.71 4.02
N TRP A 192 -11.91 -13.80 4.69
CA TRP A 192 -11.60 -12.98 5.85
C TRP A 192 -11.28 -11.52 5.49
N LEU A 193 -10.59 -11.27 4.38
CA LEU A 193 -10.41 -9.91 3.87
C LEU A 193 -11.76 -9.25 3.56
N ALA A 194 -12.67 -9.95 2.87
CA ALA A 194 -14.01 -9.44 2.59
C ALA A 194 -14.82 -9.16 3.88
N LYS A 195 -14.69 -10.04 4.89
CA LYS A 195 -15.31 -9.84 6.21
C LYS A 195 -14.77 -8.59 6.92
N LEU A 196 -13.46 -8.38 6.92
CA LEU A 196 -12.84 -7.20 7.55
C LEU A 196 -13.12 -5.91 6.77
N GLU A 197 -13.10 -5.96 5.43
CA GLU A 197 -13.46 -4.83 4.56
C GLU A 197 -14.89 -4.37 4.81
N THR A 198 -15.80 -5.32 5.01
CA THR A 198 -17.19 -5.07 5.37
C THR A 198 -17.31 -4.30 6.70
N GLU A 199 -16.38 -4.52 7.62
CA GLU A 199 -16.28 -3.85 8.93
C GLU A 199 -15.25 -2.71 9.01
N HIS A 200 -14.66 -2.30 7.88
CA HIS A 200 -13.58 -1.31 7.82
C HIS A 200 -13.91 -0.03 8.62
N GLU A 201 -15.09 0.56 8.38
CA GLU A 201 -15.53 1.78 9.06
C GLU A 201 -15.62 1.60 10.59
N ASN A 202 -16.01 0.41 11.05
CA ASN A 202 -16.12 0.11 12.48
C ASN A 202 -14.75 -0.14 13.11
N ILE A 203 -13.84 -0.82 12.41
CA ILE A 203 -12.44 -0.99 12.85
C ILE A 203 -11.76 0.38 12.98
N ALA A 204 -11.91 1.25 11.97
CA ALA A 204 -11.37 2.61 12.01
C ALA A 204 -12.00 3.46 13.12
N ALA A 205 -13.30 3.31 13.39
CA ALA A 205 -13.97 4.00 14.50
C ALA A 205 -13.50 3.50 15.87
N ALA A 206 -13.32 2.18 16.04
CA ALA A 206 -12.78 1.57 17.26
C ALA A 206 -11.37 2.08 17.54
N MET A 207 -10.50 2.09 16.51
CA MET A 207 -9.12 2.57 16.62
C MET A 207 -9.06 4.05 17.01
N ARG A 208 -9.77 4.92 16.29
CA ARG A 208 -9.85 6.35 16.63
C ARG A 208 -10.40 6.60 18.03
N GLY A 209 -11.38 5.80 18.46
CA GLY A 209 -11.93 5.87 19.81
C GLY A 209 -10.92 5.50 20.89
N ALA A 210 -10.11 4.46 20.68
CA ALA A 210 -9.04 4.05 21.60
C ALA A 210 -7.93 5.11 21.69
N LEU A 211 -7.49 5.65 20.55
CA LEU A 211 -6.49 6.71 20.46
C LEU A 211 -6.96 7.99 21.17
N ALA A 212 -8.20 8.43 20.93
CA ALA A 212 -8.76 9.62 21.55
C ALA A 212 -8.94 9.48 23.08
N ALA A 213 -9.16 8.26 23.56
CA ALA A 213 -9.24 7.95 25.00
C ALA A 213 -7.87 7.75 25.67
N ALA A 214 -6.76 7.83 24.91
CA ALA A 214 -5.40 7.53 25.37
C ALA A 214 -5.25 6.12 25.97
N GLU A 215 -5.95 5.13 25.41
CA GLU A 215 -5.91 3.73 25.85
C GLU A 215 -4.82 2.96 25.09
N ALA A 216 -3.57 3.13 25.52
CA ALA A 216 -2.39 2.61 24.81
C ALA A 216 -2.46 1.10 24.51
N GLU A 217 -2.76 0.28 25.52
CA GLU A 217 -2.81 -1.18 25.35
C GLU A 217 -3.91 -1.59 24.37
N ALA A 218 -5.11 -1.00 24.48
CA ALA A 218 -6.24 -1.36 23.63
C ALA A 218 -6.03 -0.91 22.17
N ALA A 219 -5.44 0.28 21.96
CA ALA A 219 -5.05 0.75 20.63
C ALA A 219 -3.99 -0.16 19.99
N MET A 220 -2.97 -0.56 20.75
CA MET A 220 -1.92 -1.47 20.25
C MET A 220 -2.46 -2.87 19.98
N ARG A 221 -3.39 -3.37 20.78
CA ARG A 221 -4.01 -4.69 20.57
C ARG A 221 -4.81 -4.73 19.26
N LEU A 222 -5.64 -3.71 19.02
CA LEU A 222 -6.35 -3.59 17.74
C LEU A 222 -5.38 -3.40 16.58
N ALA A 223 -4.33 -2.58 16.73
CA ALA A 223 -3.31 -2.40 15.70
C ALA A 223 -2.61 -3.72 15.35
N ALA A 224 -2.22 -4.51 16.34
CA ALA A 224 -1.58 -5.81 16.12
C ALA A 224 -2.48 -6.82 15.40
N GLY A 225 -3.80 -6.79 15.64
CA GLY A 225 -4.78 -7.63 14.95
C GLY A 225 -5.08 -7.16 13.52
N ALA A 226 -5.24 -5.85 13.31
CA ALA A 226 -5.71 -5.27 12.06
C ALA A 226 -4.59 -4.91 11.06
N ALA A 227 -3.34 -4.81 11.50
CA ALA A 227 -2.22 -4.36 10.65
C ALA A 227 -2.06 -5.17 9.35
N TRP A 228 -2.15 -6.49 9.42
CA TRP A 228 -2.03 -7.33 8.22
C TRP A 228 -3.22 -7.16 7.26
N TYR A 229 -4.41 -6.85 7.79
CA TYR A 229 -5.56 -6.50 6.95
C TYR A 229 -5.36 -5.15 6.25
N TRP A 230 -4.94 -4.11 6.98
CA TRP A 230 -4.65 -2.82 6.35
C TRP A 230 -3.55 -2.93 5.28
N TRP A 231 -2.56 -3.80 5.54
CA TRP A 231 -1.49 -4.09 4.61
C TRP A 231 -1.98 -4.69 3.29
N LEU A 232 -2.87 -5.68 3.35
CA LEU A 232 -3.36 -6.42 2.19
C LEU A 232 -4.52 -5.74 1.49
N GLY A 233 -5.50 -5.22 2.24
CA GLY A 233 -6.77 -4.70 1.74
C GLY A 233 -6.71 -3.33 1.06
N GLY A 234 -5.51 -2.83 0.74
CA GLY A 234 -5.34 -1.53 0.07
C GLY A 234 -5.42 -0.31 0.99
N HIS A 235 -5.34 -0.51 2.31
CA HIS A 235 -5.42 0.56 3.33
C HIS A 235 -4.06 0.87 3.96
N ARG A 236 -2.95 0.70 3.22
CA ARG A 236 -1.58 0.78 3.77
C ARG A 236 -1.26 2.13 4.41
N ALA A 237 -1.70 3.23 3.79
CA ALA A 237 -1.45 4.59 4.30
C ALA A 237 -2.12 4.80 5.67
N GLU A 238 -3.41 4.46 5.74
CA GLU A 238 -4.19 4.55 6.97
C GLU A 238 -3.63 3.60 8.03
N GLY A 239 -3.31 2.35 7.65
CA GLY A 239 -2.69 1.38 8.56
C GLY A 239 -1.39 1.89 9.15
N ASN A 240 -0.50 2.47 8.33
CA ASN A 240 0.73 3.08 8.81
C ASN A 240 0.46 4.22 9.80
N GLU A 241 -0.45 5.14 9.47
CA GLU A 241 -0.81 6.26 10.36
C GLU A 241 -1.37 5.75 11.70
N LEU A 242 -2.31 4.81 11.68
CA LEU A 242 -2.96 4.29 12.87
C LEU A 242 -2.01 3.47 13.74
N VAL A 243 -1.17 2.62 13.15
CA VAL A 243 -0.15 1.83 13.86
C VAL A 243 0.86 2.77 14.52
N LEU A 244 1.39 3.78 13.79
CA LEU A 244 2.30 4.78 14.35
C LEU A 244 1.63 5.57 15.48
N ALA A 245 0.38 6.02 15.29
CA ALA A 245 -0.37 6.72 16.33
C ALA A 245 -0.53 5.86 17.59
N ALA A 246 -0.77 4.55 17.46
CA ALA A 246 -0.84 3.62 18.59
C ALA A 246 0.46 3.60 19.41
N THR A 247 1.61 3.64 18.73
CA THR A 247 2.93 3.66 19.40
C THR A 247 3.22 4.96 20.14
N ALA A 248 2.55 6.05 19.77
CA ALA A 248 2.73 7.36 20.38
C ALA A 248 1.83 7.58 21.61
N VAL A 249 0.84 6.72 21.85
CA VAL A 249 -0.05 6.85 23.02
C VAL A 249 0.73 6.50 24.30
N PRO A 250 0.80 7.40 25.30
CA PRO A 250 1.45 7.10 26.56
C PRO A 250 0.61 6.12 27.39
N GLY A 251 1.23 5.07 27.90
CA GLY A 251 0.60 4.10 28.80
C GLY A 251 1.45 2.85 29.00
N ASP A 252 1.12 2.08 30.03
CA ASP A 252 1.74 0.77 30.24
C ASP A 252 1.16 -0.22 29.23
N VAL A 253 2.03 -0.88 28.47
CA VAL A 253 1.66 -1.91 27.49
C VAL A 253 2.60 -3.09 27.62
N PRO A 254 2.09 -4.35 27.63
CA PRO A 254 2.93 -5.54 27.65
C PRO A 254 4.00 -5.52 26.55
N ASP A 255 5.23 -5.91 26.91
CA ASP A 255 6.40 -5.85 26.01
C ASP A 255 6.18 -6.61 24.71
N VAL A 256 5.59 -7.81 24.77
CA VAL A 256 5.33 -8.63 23.58
C VAL A 256 4.41 -7.88 22.61
N LEU A 257 3.34 -7.26 23.11
CA LEU A 257 2.41 -6.50 22.28
C LEU A 257 3.10 -5.29 21.63
N ARG A 258 3.95 -4.57 22.40
CA ARG A 258 4.78 -3.49 21.85
C ARG A 258 5.69 -4.00 20.73
N GLY A 259 6.33 -5.15 20.93
CA GLY A 259 7.20 -5.79 19.94
C GLY A 259 6.47 -6.11 18.64
N VAL A 260 5.28 -6.70 18.72
CA VAL A 260 4.43 -7.01 17.55
C VAL A 260 4.08 -5.75 16.78
N VAL A 261 3.63 -4.69 17.47
CA VAL A 261 3.29 -3.42 16.83
C VAL A 261 4.53 -2.79 16.19
N TYR A 262 5.69 -2.84 16.84
CA TYR A 262 6.95 -2.35 16.27
C TYR A 262 7.35 -3.12 15.01
N SER A 263 7.19 -4.45 14.98
CA SER A 263 7.41 -5.24 13.76
C SER A 263 6.51 -4.76 12.60
N PHE A 264 5.25 -4.43 12.88
CA PHE A 264 4.36 -3.85 11.86
C PHE A 264 4.77 -2.44 11.44
N VAL A 265 5.22 -1.58 12.37
CA VAL A 265 5.80 -0.28 12.00
C VAL A 265 6.97 -0.48 11.04
N VAL A 266 7.89 -1.42 11.33
CA VAL A 266 9.00 -1.74 10.43
C VAL A 266 8.47 -2.16 9.06
N GLN A 267 7.46 -3.04 9.00
CA GLN A 267 6.88 -3.47 7.73
C GLN A 267 6.28 -2.31 6.92
N PHE A 268 5.50 -1.42 7.54
CA PHE A 268 4.92 -0.26 6.86
C PHE A 268 6.00 0.73 6.42
N VAL A 269 6.94 1.09 7.31
CA VAL A 269 7.99 2.07 7.03
C VAL A 269 8.95 1.56 5.96
N THR A 270 9.40 0.31 6.00
CA THR A 270 10.36 -0.25 5.00
C THR A 270 9.76 -0.48 3.62
N SER A 271 8.43 -0.39 3.49
CA SER A 271 7.73 -0.62 2.24
C SER A 271 7.29 0.64 1.50
N GLY A 272 7.11 1.74 2.24
CA GLY A 272 6.90 3.05 1.64
C GLY A 272 8.25 3.61 1.19
N GLN A 273 8.33 4.13 -0.04
CA GLN A 273 9.54 4.83 -0.52
C GLN A 273 9.80 6.16 0.23
N GLN A 274 8.87 6.59 1.12
CA GLN A 274 9.08 7.66 2.10
C GLN A 274 9.71 7.15 3.40
N SER A 275 10.38 5.99 3.39
CA SER A 275 11.03 5.46 4.58
C SER A 275 12.13 6.43 5.00
N ASP A 276 11.96 7.11 6.12
CA ASP A 276 13.11 7.60 6.87
C ASP A 276 13.85 6.34 7.36
N GLU A 277 14.84 5.89 6.58
CA GLU A 277 15.64 4.70 6.86
C GLU A 277 16.21 4.75 8.28
N SER A 278 16.47 5.96 8.79
CA SER A 278 16.93 6.19 10.16
C SER A 278 15.87 5.80 11.19
N GLN A 279 14.60 6.10 10.95
CA GLN A 279 13.49 5.66 11.82
C GLN A 279 13.26 4.16 11.73
N ALA A 280 13.41 3.56 10.54
CA ALA A 280 13.26 2.12 10.37
C ALA A 280 14.27 1.34 11.23
N VAL A 281 15.53 1.77 11.26
CA VAL A 281 16.59 1.17 12.08
C VAL A 281 16.24 1.15 13.57
N ASP A 282 15.71 2.26 14.09
CA ASP A 282 15.33 2.35 15.50
C ASP A 282 14.16 1.41 15.84
N TRP A 283 13.16 1.30 14.97
CA TRP A 283 12.06 0.36 15.16
C TRP A 283 12.50 -1.10 15.07
N ILE A 284 13.41 -1.43 14.14
CA ILE A 284 14.01 -2.77 14.02
C ILE A 284 14.71 -3.15 15.33
N ARG A 285 15.55 -2.25 15.87
CA ARG A 285 16.28 -2.50 17.12
C ARG A 285 15.33 -2.68 18.31
N LYS A 286 14.31 -1.84 18.43
CA LYS A 286 13.30 -1.96 19.50
C LYS A 286 12.54 -3.29 19.44
N ALA A 287 12.13 -3.72 18.24
CA ALA A 287 11.47 -5.01 18.06
C ALA A 287 12.42 -6.17 18.42
N TYR A 288 13.68 -6.10 17.97
CA TYR A 288 14.70 -7.11 18.25
C TYR A 288 15.02 -7.27 19.76
N GLU A 289 15.16 -6.17 20.49
CA GLU A 289 15.38 -6.20 21.94
C GLU A 289 14.24 -6.91 22.70
N ILE A 290 13.01 -6.81 22.18
CA ILE A 290 11.84 -7.51 22.74
C ILE A 290 11.87 -8.99 22.32
N SER A 291 12.20 -9.29 21.06
CA SER A 291 12.24 -10.68 20.57
C SER A 291 13.27 -11.53 21.34
N LEU A 292 14.39 -10.95 21.76
CA LEU A 292 15.39 -11.65 22.60
C LEU A 292 14.84 -12.12 23.95
N ARG A 293 13.85 -11.41 24.49
CA ARG A 293 13.24 -11.70 25.80
C ARG A 293 12.01 -12.60 25.69
N ALA A 294 11.44 -12.72 24.49
CA ALA A 294 10.24 -13.51 24.21
C ALA A 294 10.37 -14.22 22.84
N PRO A 295 11.29 -15.20 22.70
CA PRO A 295 11.60 -15.83 21.42
C PRO A 295 10.45 -16.68 20.85
N ASP A 296 9.64 -17.30 21.72
CA ASP A 296 8.50 -18.14 21.33
C ASP A 296 7.19 -17.35 21.18
N ALA A 297 7.27 -16.02 21.13
CA ALA A 297 6.11 -15.15 21.06
C ALA A 297 5.45 -15.17 19.67
N ASP A 298 4.57 -14.18 19.47
CA ASP A 298 3.82 -13.92 18.25
C ASP A 298 4.69 -13.94 16.98
N LEU A 299 4.12 -14.46 15.89
CA LEU A 299 4.82 -14.76 14.64
C LEU A 299 5.57 -13.55 14.07
N GLU A 300 4.99 -12.36 14.15
CA GLU A 300 5.56 -11.12 13.65
C GLU A 300 6.86 -10.73 14.35
N LEU A 301 7.00 -11.07 15.64
CA LEU A 301 8.18 -10.75 16.41
C LEU A 301 9.37 -11.68 16.08
N ARG A 302 9.09 -12.87 15.55
CA ARG A 302 10.13 -13.86 15.18
C ARG A 302 10.97 -13.41 13.98
N PHE A 303 10.47 -12.48 13.17
CA PHE A 303 11.22 -11.87 12.08
C PHE A 303 12.21 -10.79 12.54
N ALA A 304 12.07 -10.26 13.76
CA ALA A 304 12.90 -9.15 14.23
C ALA A 304 14.41 -9.45 14.25
N PRO A 305 14.89 -10.66 14.64
CA PRO A 305 16.31 -11.01 14.53
C PRO A 305 16.85 -11.02 13.09
N ALA A 306 16.03 -11.45 12.12
CA ALA A 306 16.43 -11.44 10.72
C ALA A 306 16.54 -10.01 10.21
N LEU A 307 15.54 -9.16 10.51
CA LEU A 307 15.54 -7.75 10.14
C LEU A 307 16.68 -6.96 10.78
N GLU A 308 17.02 -7.24 12.04
CA GLU A 308 18.21 -6.65 12.68
C GLU A 308 19.49 -7.10 12.00
N ARG A 309 19.57 -8.38 11.59
CA ARG A 309 20.76 -8.88 10.90
C ARG A 309 21.03 -8.16 9.57
N LEU A 310 19.97 -7.75 8.86
CA LEU A 310 20.09 -6.97 7.61
C LEU A 310 20.86 -5.65 7.81
N LEU A 311 20.86 -5.09 9.03
CA LEU A 311 21.53 -3.83 9.35
C LEU A 311 23.06 -3.95 9.42
N HIS A 312 23.61 -5.17 9.50
CA HIS A 312 25.07 -5.40 9.59
C HIS A 312 25.75 -5.53 8.23
N GLY A 313 25.02 -5.26 7.14
CA GLY A 313 25.56 -5.18 5.78
C GLY A 313 25.31 -6.44 4.92
N PRO A 314 25.83 -6.43 3.68
CA PRO A 314 25.51 -7.41 2.64
C PRO A 314 25.72 -8.88 3.05
N ASP A 315 26.88 -9.20 3.64
CA ASP A 315 27.21 -10.58 4.01
C ASP A 315 26.26 -11.15 5.07
N ALA A 316 25.85 -10.31 6.02
CA ALA A 316 24.90 -10.68 7.06
C ALA A 316 23.49 -10.87 6.49
N ALA A 317 23.12 -10.09 5.46
CA ALA A 317 21.82 -10.16 4.82
C ALA A 317 21.56 -11.48 4.08
N LEU A 318 22.60 -12.08 3.50
CA LEU A 318 22.52 -13.36 2.79
C LEU A 318 22.06 -14.53 3.67
N THR A 319 22.29 -14.45 4.99
CA THR A 319 21.97 -15.51 5.97
C THR A 319 20.93 -15.07 7.00
N ALA A 320 20.38 -13.86 6.86
CA ALA A 320 19.51 -13.24 7.86
C ALA A 320 18.27 -14.07 8.21
N PHE A 321 17.66 -14.69 7.20
CA PHE A 321 16.42 -15.44 7.36
C PHE A 321 16.61 -16.96 7.48
N GLU A 322 17.85 -17.47 7.42
CA GLU A 322 18.14 -18.91 7.55
C GLU A 322 17.55 -19.56 8.82
N PRO A 323 17.61 -18.92 10.01
CA PRO A 323 17.05 -19.53 11.22
C PRO A 323 15.54 -19.82 11.11
N LEU A 324 14.80 -19.03 10.32
CA LEU A 324 13.36 -19.17 10.14
C LEU A 324 12.98 -20.30 9.19
N LEU A 325 13.94 -20.90 8.47
CA LEU A 325 13.67 -22.08 7.62
C LEU A 325 13.27 -23.32 8.42
N ALA A 326 13.56 -23.34 9.72
CA ALA A 326 13.18 -24.41 10.65
C ALA A 326 12.00 -24.03 11.56
N ASP A 327 11.35 -22.88 11.34
CA ASP A 327 10.19 -22.46 12.13
C ASP A 327 9.04 -23.47 11.99
N GLU A 328 8.24 -23.63 13.04
CA GLU A 328 7.08 -24.53 13.04
C GLU A 328 5.99 -24.05 12.09
N ASP A 329 5.86 -22.72 11.94
CA ASP A 329 4.85 -22.10 11.08
C ASP A 329 5.23 -22.21 9.59
N PRO A 330 4.38 -22.80 8.73
CA PRO A 330 4.68 -22.97 7.31
C PRO A 330 4.78 -21.66 6.54
N TRP A 331 4.01 -20.63 6.93
CA TRP A 331 4.06 -19.33 6.28
C TRP A 331 5.37 -18.62 6.62
N ALA A 332 5.84 -18.71 7.87
CA ALA A 332 7.14 -18.19 8.29
C ALA A 332 8.29 -18.76 7.44
N ARG A 333 8.31 -20.08 7.24
CA ARG A 333 9.32 -20.75 6.40
C ARG A 333 9.26 -20.30 4.94
N ALA A 334 8.05 -20.13 4.38
CA ALA A 334 7.87 -19.68 2.99
C ALA A 334 8.37 -18.24 2.80
N VAL A 335 8.03 -17.34 3.73
CA VAL A 335 8.53 -15.95 3.73
C VAL A 335 10.06 -15.93 3.88
N ALA A 336 10.62 -16.73 4.77
CA ALA A 336 12.06 -16.82 4.95
C ALA A 336 12.78 -17.23 3.65
N ARG A 337 12.27 -18.23 2.92
CA ARG A 337 12.80 -18.63 1.60
C ARG A 337 12.71 -17.51 0.57
N LEU A 338 11.55 -16.85 0.48
CA LEU A 338 11.36 -15.70 -0.40
C LEU A 338 12.41 -14.61 -0.13
N GLN A 339 12.60 -14.25 1.14
CA GLN A 339 13.57 -13.22 1.53
C GLN A 339 15.02 -13.65 1.26
N LEU A 340 15.39 -14.91 1.51
CA LEU A 340 16.74 -15.41 1.17
C LEU A 340 17.03 -15.31 -0.34
N GLY A 341 16.09 -15.76 -1.18
CA GLY A 341 16.21 -15.63 -2.63
C GLY A 341 16.38 -14.17 -3.06
N LYS A 342 15.55 -13.28 -2.50
CA LYS A 342 15.59 -11.84 -2.79
C LYS A 342 16.90 -11.19 -2.35
N MET A 343 17.38 -11.43 -1.12
CA MET A 343 18.63 -10.86 -0.62
C MET A 343 19.81 -11.32 -1.47
N ARG A 344 19.86 -12.61 -1.83
CA ARG A 344 20.87 -13.12 -2.75
C ARG A 344 20.88 -12.38 -4.08
N ILE A 345 19.71 -12.19 -4.70
CA ILE A 345 19.60 -11.44 -5.96
C ILE A 345 20.05 -9.98 -5.78
N GLN A 346 19.58 -9.31 -4.73
CA GLN A 346 19.86 -7.90 -4.45
C GLN A 346 21.36 -7.65 -4.26
N PHE A 347 22.08 -8.57 -3.63
CA PHE A 347 23.52 -8.47 -3.37
C PHE A 347 24.39 -9.18 -4.43
N GLY A 348 23.85 -9.45 -5.62
CA GLY A 348 24.64 -9.93 -6.77
C GLY A 348 24.96 -11.43 -6.73
N HIS A 349 24.29 -12.21 -5.89
CA HIS A 349 24.35 -13.67 -5.80
C HIS A 349 23.11 -14.32 -6.42
N GLY A 350 22.63 -13.74 -7.53
CA GLY A 350 21.52 -14.27 -8.29
C GLY A 350 21.92 -15.49 -9.11
N ASP A 351 22.28 -16.59 -8.46
CA ASP A 351 22.59 -17.87 -9.10
C ASP A 351 21.36 -18.80 -9.14
N ARG A 352 21.57 -20.09 -9.44
CA ARG A 352 20.50 -21.10 -9.47
C ARG A 352 19.89 -21.31 -8.08
N GLU A 353 20.68 -21.21 -7.03
CA GLU A 353 20.20 -21.44 -5.67
C GLU A 353 19.27 -20.30 -5.21
N ALA A 354 19.53 -19.06 -5.65
CA ALA A 354 18.58 -17.96 -5.44
C ALA A 354 17.20 -18.26 -6.10
N ASP A 355 17.19 -18.82 -7.31
CA ASP A 355 15.94 -19.23 -7.97
C ASP A 355 15.27 -20.40 -7.23
N GLU A 356 16.02 -21.37 -6.73
CA GLU A 356 15.48 -22.52 -5.99
C GLU A 356 14.77 -22.10 -4.71
N HIS A 357 15.30 -21.09 -4.01
CA HIS A 357 14.61 -20.47 -2.88
C HIS A 357 13.26 -19.88 -3.28
N LEU A 358 13.21 -19.11 -4.38
CA LEU A 358 11.97 -18.49 -4.88
C LEU A 358 10.95 -19.53 -5.38
N GLU A 359 11.40 -20.54 -6.13
CA GLU A 359 10.56 -21.65 -6.62
C GLU A 359 9.95 -22.44 -5.47
N THR A 360 10.74 -22.74 -4.44
CA THR A 360 10.28 -23.45 -3.24
C THR A 360 9.29 -22.59 -2.45
N ALA A 361 9.57 -21.30 -2.27
CA ALA A 361 8.66 -20.36 -1.62
C ALA A 361 7.31 -20.30 -2.34
N LEU A 362 7.31 -20.19 -3.68
CA LEU A 362 6.09 -20.19 -4.48
C LEU A 362 5.29 -21.49 -4.30
N ALA A 363 5.95 -22.64 -4.30
CA ALA A 363 5.29 -23.93 -4.08
C ALA A 363 4.66 -24.04 -2.68
N GLU A 364 5.33 -23.52 -1.66
CA GLU A 364 4.81 -23.46 -0.29
C GLU A 364 3.63 -22.50 -0.17
N PHE A 365 3.73 -21.28 -0.71
CA PHE A 365 2.60 -20.34 -0.71
C PHE A 365 1.38 -20.92 -1.44
N ARG A 366 1.58 -21.59 -2.58
CA ARG A 366 0.50 -22.32 -3.29
C ARG A 366 -0.14 -23.40 -2.42
N THR A 367 0.66 -24.12 -1.63
CA THR A 367 0.15 -25.15 -0.70
C THR A 367 -0.63 -24.54 0.46
N ILE A 368 -0.15 -23.40 0.99
CA ILE A 368 -0.80 -22.64 2.06
C ILE A 368 -2.08 -21.96 1.56
N GLY A 369 -2.13 -21.60 0.28
CA GLY A 369 -3.23 -20.84 -0.33
C GLY A 369 -3.11 -19.33 -0.13
N GLU A 370 -1.92 -18.83 0.22
CA GLU A 370 -1.68 -17.42 0.55
C GLU A 370 -1.26 -16.63 -0.70
N ARG A 371 -2.09 -15.68 -1.11
CA ARG A 371 -2.04 -15.05 -2.43
C ARG A 371 -0.98 -13.95 -2.51
N TRP A 372 -0.81 -13.18 -1.46
CA TRP A 372 0.18 -12.11 -1.43
C TRP A 372 1.59 -12.70 -1.59
N GLY A 373 1.96 -13.72 -0.81
CA GLY A 373 3.24 -14.41 -0.95
C GLY A 373 3.47 -15.04 -2.33
N MET A 374 2.43 -15.65 -2.93
CA MET A 374 2.49 -16.12 -4.32
C MET A 374 2.85 -14.99 -5.28
N SER A 375 2.18 -13.82 -5.17
CA SER A 375 2.42 -12.69 -6.08
C SER A 375 3.86 -12.16 -6.01
N PHE A 376 4.46 -12.11 -4.82
CA PHE A 376 5.86 -11.68 -4.65
C PHE A 376 6.82 -12.70 -5.24
N ALA A 377 6.65 -14.00 -4.95
CA ALA A 377 7.51 -15.03 -5.51
C ALA A 377 7.41 -15.10 -7.05
N LEU A 378 6.21 -14.97 -7.61
CA LEU A 378 5.99 -14.90 -9.06
C LEU A 378 6.66 -13.68 -9.70
N THR A 379 6.58 -12.52 -9.05
CA THR A 379 7.21 -11.27 -9.53
C THR A 379 8.72 -11.39 -9.56
N GLU A 380 9.33 -11.87 -8.48
CA GLU A 380 10.78 -12.08 -8.42
C GLU A 380 11.21 -13.08 -9.49
N LEU A 381 10.54 -14.24 -9.62
CA LEU A 381 10.83 -15.22 -10.69
C LEU A 381 10.65 -14.65 -12.10
N ALA A 382 9.65 -13.81 -12.33
CA ALA A 382 9.42 -13.15 -13.61
C ALA A 382 10.60 -12.25 -13.99
N ASP A 383 11.13 -11.46 -13.05
CA ASP A 383 12.31 -10.63 -13.29
C ASP A 383 13.55 -11.49 -13.61
N ARG A 384 13.70 -12.64 -12.96
CA ARG A 384 14.79 -13.60 -13.26
C ARG A 384 14.70 -14.16 -14.67
N MET A 385 13.50 -14.56 -15.09
CA MET A 385 13.23 -15.01 -16.46
C MET A 385 13.49 -13.88 -17.48
N ALA A 386 13.05 -12.66 -17.17
CA ALA A 386 13.28 -11.51 -18.03
C ALA A 386 14.78 -11.21 -18.21
N MET A 387 15.58 -11.32 -17.16
CA MET A 387 17.04 -11.15 -17.23
C MET A 387 17.68 -12.17 -18.18
N ARG A 388 17.16 -13.39 -18.24
CA ARG A 388 17.62 -14.44 -19.18
C ARG A 388 17.15 -14.24 -20.62
N GLY A 389 16.21 -13.33 -20.86
CA GLY A 389 15.60 -13.10 -22.17
C GLY A 389 14.33 -13.93 -22.39
N GLU A 390 13.82 -14.62 -21.37
CA GLU A 390 12.61 -15.46 -21.43
C GLU A 390 11.36 -14.59 -21.26
N PHE A 391 11.22 -13.54 -22.07
CA PHE A 391 10.23 -12.48 -21.86
C PHE A 391 8.77 -12.97 -21.87
N ALA A 392 8.43 -13.93 -22.74
CA ALA A 392 7.08 -14.48 -22.79
C ALA A 392 6.72 -15.25 -21.50
N ALA A 393 7.67 -16.02 -20.96
CA ALA A 393 7.48 -16.73 -19.70
C ALA A 393 7.38 -15.77 -18.51
N ALA A 394 8.22 -14.72 -18.51
CA ALA A 394 8.16 -13.64 -17.52
C ALA A 394 6.80 -12.92 -17.54
N CYS A 395 6.29 -12.55 -18.72
CA CYS A 395 4.96 -11.94 -18.85
C CYS A 395 3.84 -12.83 -18.31
N ALA A 396 3.91 -14.15 -18.52
CA ALA A 396 2.94 -15.09 -17.97
C ALA A 396 2.98 -15.15 -16.44
N HIS A 397 4.17 -15.10 -15.83
CA HIS A 397 4.32 -15.06 -14.37
C HIS A 397 3.79 -13.75 -13.78
N TYR A 398 4.07 -12.61 -14.43
CA TYR A 398 3.44 -11.34 -14.04
C TYR A 398 1.92 -11.37 -14.17
N GLU A 399 1.36 -12.05 -15.18
CA GLU A 399 -0.09 -12.16 -15.32
C GLU A 399 -0.69 -12.94 -14.14
N GLU A 400 -0.08 -14.07 -13.78
CA GLU A 400 -0.49 -14.84 -12.60
C GLU A 400 -0.35 -14.00 -11.32
N ALA A 401 0.77 -13.28 -11.15
CA ALA A 401 0.99 -12.40 -10.01
C ALA A 401 -0.09 -11.30 -9.92
N VAL A 402 -0.44 -10.68 -11.04
CA VAL A 402 -1.48 -9.64 -11.10
C VAL A 402 -2.86 -10.21 -10.74
N VAL A 403 -3.22 -11.39 -11.25
CA VAL A 403 -4.50 -12.03 -10.90
C VAL A 403 -4.57 -12.21 -9.38
N VAL A 404 -3.56 -12.85 -8.82
CA VAL A 404 -3.53 -13.23 -7.41
C VAL A 404 -3.47 -12.00 -6.47
N VAL A 405 -2.68 -10.98 -6.80
CA VAL A 405 -2.58 -9.76 -5.99
C VAL A 405 -3.84 -8.86 -6.09
N THR A 406 -4.55 -8.93 -7.23
CA THR A 406 -5.81 -8.19 -7.41
C THR A 406 -6.93 -8.80 -6.55
N GLU A 407 -6.94 -10.13 -6.36
CA GLU A 407 -7.93 -10.79 -5.50
C GLU A 407 -7.85 -10.30 -4.04
N VAL A 408 -6.66 -9.98 -3.54
CA VAL A 408 -6.47 -9.48 -2.15
C VAL A 408 -6.63 -7.98 -1.98
N GLY A 409 -6.80 -7.22 -3.08
CA GLY A 409 -7.00 -5.76 -3.03
C GLY A 409 -5.73 -4.90 -3.04
N ALA A 410 -4.54 -5.49 -3.20
CA ALA A 410 -3.27 -4.78 -3.25
C ALA A 410 -2.97 -4.17 -4.65
N ILE A 411 -3.78 -3.18 -5.04
CA ILE A 411 -3.75 -2.53 -6.37
C ILE A 411 -2.41 -1.82 -6.65
N GLU A 412 -1.70 -1.36 -5.62
CA GLU A 412 -0.41 -0.67 -5.75
C GLU A 412 0.63 -1.56 -6.47
N ASP A 413 0.73 -2.83 -6.07
CA ASP A 413 1.71 -3.76 -6.62
C ASP A 413 1.45 -4.07 -8.11
N VAL A 414 0.19 -3.94 -8.56
CA VAL A 414 -0.23 -4.13 -9.96
C VAL A 414 0.42 -3.11 -10.89
N VAL A 415 0.62 -1.86 -10.44
CA VAL A 415 1.19 -0.79 -11.29
C VAL A 415 2.56 -1.21 -11.81
N ARG A 416 3.46 -1.61 -10.90
CA ARG A 416 4.81 -2.05 -11.22
C ARG A 416 4.83 -3.31 -12.09
N MET A 417 4.02 -4.32 -11.75
CA MET A 417 3.94 -5.56 -12.52
C MET A 417 3.49 -5.30 -13.97
N ARG A 418 2.44 -4.48 -14.16
CA ARG A 418 1.96 -4.09 -15.49
C ARG A 418 2.98 -3.24 -16.25
N MET A 419 3.75 -2.42 -15.55
CA MET A 419 4.84 -1.66 -16.18
C MET A 419 5.96 -2.55 -16.70
N ARG A 420 6.39 -3.52 -15.89
CA ARG A 420 7.38 -4.51 -16.33
C ARG A 420 6.86 -5.31 -17.52
N GLN A 421 5.61 -5.79 -17.50
CA GLN A 421 5.01 -6.42 -18.68
C GLN A 421 5.06 -5.53 -19.94
N ALA A 422 4.73 -4.24 -19.82
CA ALA A 422 4.77 -3.32 -20.96
C ALA A 422 6.16 -3.21 -21.61
N GLN A 423 7.20 -3.17 -20.78
CA GLN A 423 8.60 -3.18 -21.22
C GLN A 423 8.98 -4.51 -21.90
N LEU A 424 8.58 -5.64 -21.31
CA LEU A 424 8.89 -6.96 -21.86
C LEU A 424 8.15 -7.26 -23.16
N TYR A 425 6.89 -6.83 -23.30
CA TYR A 425 6.15 -6.94 -24.56
C TYR A 425 6.80 -6.11 -25.67
N TRP A 426 7.34 -4.92 -25.34
CA TRP A 426 8.09 -4.13 -26.31
C TRP A 426 9.36 -4.87 -26.76
N LEU A 427 10.10 -5.51 -25.84
CA LEU A 427 11.27 -6.33 -26.19
C LEU A 427 10.93 -7.58 -27.02
N LEU A 428 9.71 -8.10 -26.89
CA LEU A 428 9.17 -9.16 -27.74
C LEU A 428 8.76 -8.67 -29.13
N GLY A 429 8.68 -7.36 -29.36
CA GLY A 429 8.15 -6.76 -30.58
C GLY A 429 6.61 -6.71 -30.64
N ASP A 430 5.93 -6.92 -29.52
CA ASP A 430 4.46 -6.83 -29.40
C ASP A 430 4.06 -5.44 -28.87
N GLU A 431 3.99 -4.47 -29.77
CA GLU A 431 3.66 -3.08 -29.44
C GLU A 431 2.24 -2.92 -28.90
N ASP A 432 1.29 -3.72 -29.39
CA ASP A 432 -0.12 -3.68 -28.96
C ASP A 432 -0.27 -4.19 -27.52
N ALA A 433 0.38 -5.30 -27.17
CA ALA A 433 0.40 -5.81 -25.81
C ALA A 433 1.15 -4.86 -24.86
N SER A 434 2.25 -4.25 -25.34
CA SER A 434 2.99 -3.22 -24.60
C SER A 434 2.10 -2.01 -24.25
N ALA A 435 1.38 -1.48 -25.24
CA ALA A 435 0.45 -0.37 -25.03
C ALA A 435 -0.71 -0.74 -24.10
N THR A 436 -1.25 -1.96 -24.23
CA THR A 436 -2.33 -2.47 -23.38
C THR A 436 -1.90 -2.59 -21.92
N ALA A 437 -0.72 -3.14 -21.67
CA ALA A 437 -0.14 -3.26 -20.33
C ALA A 437 0.13 -1.90 -19.70
N LEU A 438 0.68 -0.94 -20.48
CA LEU A 438 0.90 0.43 -20.01
C LEU A 438 -0.42 1.14 -19.64
N ALA A 439 -1.47 0.96 -20.44
CA ALA A 439 -2.78 1.51 -20.13
C ALA A 439 -3.40 0.87 -18.87
N ALA A 440 -3.15 -0.42 -18.62
CA ALA A 440 -3.56 -1.09 -17.40
C ALA A 440 -2.81 -0.54 -16.17
N ALA A 441 -1.51 -0.30 -16.27
CA ALA A 441 -0.72 0.33 -15.22
C ALA A 441 -1.23 1.74 -14.88
N GLN A 442 -1.55 2.55 -15.90
CA GLN A 442 -2.15 3.88 -15.73
C GLN A 442 -3.48 3.82 -14.95
N ARG A 443 -4.40 2.94 -15.35
CA ARG A 443 -5.70 2.76 -14.66
C ARG A 443 -5.55 2.25 -13.23
N ALA A 444 -4.51 1.47 -12.95
CA ALA A 444 -4.20 1.05 -11.60
C ALA A 444 -3.68 2.25 -10.77
N ALA A 445 -2.74 3.02 -11.31
CA ALA A 445 -2.15 4.15 -10.62
C ALA A 445 -3.16 5.28 -10.34
N GLU A 446 -4.12 5.53 -11.23
CA GLU A 446 -5.21 6.50 -11.01
C GLU A 446 -6.13 6.15 -9.83
N ARG A 447 -6.17 4.87 -9.43
CA ARG A 447 -6.95 4.39 -8.28
C ARG A 447 -6.15 4.39 -6.98
N VAL A 448 -4.85 4.66 -7.04
CA VAL A 448 -3.95 4.68 -5.90
C VAL A 448 -3.79 6.12 -5.42
N ALA A 449 -3.93 6.35 -4.12
CA ALA A 449 -3.86 7.69 -3.51
C ALA A 449 -2.41 8.19 -3.24
N TRP A 450 -1.40 7.64 -3.92
CA TRP A 450 0.02 7.88 -3.62
C TRP A 450 0.78 8.53 -4.80
N PRO A 451 1.45 9.67 -4.58
CA PRO A 451 2.29 10.34 -5.59
C PRO A 451 3.43 9.47 -6.13
N ASN A 452 4.00 8.58 -5.32
CA ASN A 452 5.21 7.83 -5.69
C ASN A 452 4.94 6.71 -6.71
N ALA A 453 3.79 6.04 -6.64
CA ALA A 453 3.39 5.07 -7.67
C ALA A 453 3.22 5.74 -9.05
N LEU A 454 2.78 7.01 -9.07
CA LEU A 454 2.69 7.82 -10.29
C LEU A 454 4.08 8.24 -10.79
N ALA A 455 5.02 8.52 -9.88
CA ALA A 455 6.40 8.82 -10.24
C ALA A 455 7.12 7.60 -10.84
N GLU A 456 6.98 6.41 -10.24
CA GLU A 456 7.52 5.15 -10.78
C GLU A 456 6.95 4.85 -12.17
N LEU A 457 5.64 5.07 -12.34
CA LEU A 457 4.97 4.97 -13.64
C LEU A 457 5.56 5.95 -14.65
N ALA A 458 5.82 7.20 -14.26
CA ALA A 458 6.42 8.21 -15.12
C ALA A 458 7.86 7.84 -15.51
N LEU A 459 8.71 7.39 -14.58
CA LEU A 459 10.06 6.89 -14.87
C LEU A 459 10.03 5.71 -15.86
N SER A 460 9.13 4.75 -15.66
CA SER A 460 8.96 3.60 -16.56
C SER A 460 8.50 4.01 -17.96
N LYS A 461 7.61 5.01 -18.05
CA LYS A 461 7.18 5.61 -19.34
C LYS A 461 8.32 6.36 -20.01
N ALA A 462 9.16 7.06 -19.26
CA ALA A 462 10.33 7.75 -19.80
C ALA A 462 11.30 6.75 -20.45
N GLU A 463 11.56 5.64 -19.77
CA GLU A 463 12.39 4.57 -20.29
C GLU A 463 11.79 3.94 -21.57
N LEU A 464 10.50 3.62 -21.57
CA LEU A 464 9.85 3.03 -22.75
C LEU A 464 9.77 4.01 -23.93
N ALA A 465 9.54 5.30 -23.67
CA ALA A 465 9.58 6.35 -24.68
C ALA A 465 10.98 6.46 -25.30
N ARG A 466 12.03 6.41 -24.48
CA ARG A 466 13.42 6.38 -24.93
C ARG A 466 13.68 5.18 -25.85
N TRP A 467 13.22 3.98 -25.48
CA TRP A 467 13.38 2.78 -26.29
C TRP A 467 12.71 2.90 -27.67
N ARG A 468 11.57 3.60 -27.74
CA ARG A 468 10.86 3.91 -28.98
C ARG A 468 11.50 5.05 -29.80
N GLY A 469 12.50 5.74 -29.24
CA GLY A 469 13.15 6.90 -29.87
C GLY A 469 12.39 8.22 -29.69
N ASP A 470 11.39 8.28 -28.81
CA ASP A 470 10.61 9.48 -28.51
C ASP A 470 11.28 10.28 -27.37
N VAL A 471 12.28 11.08 -27.75
CA VAL A 471 13.09 11.87 -26.81
C VAL A 471 12.26 12.95 -26.10
N GLU A 472 11.30 13.56 -26.80
CA GLU A 472 10.44 14.61 -26.22
C GLU A 472 9.55 14.03 -25.12
N GLN A 473 8.87 12.91 -25.42
CA GLN A 473 8.05 12.22 -24.43
C GLN A 473 8.89 11.69 -23.27
N ALA A 474 10.10 11.19 -23.53
CA ALA A 474 10.99 10.72 -22.47
C ALA A 474 11.34 11.85 -21.49
N ARG A 475 11.75 13.02 -21.99
CA ARG A 475 12.06 14.19 -21.15
C ARG A 475 10.83 14.69 -20.39
N HIS A 476 9.68 14.76 -21.05
CA HIS A 476 8.43 15.17 -20.40
C HIS A 476 8.07 14.24 -19.22
N GLN A 477 8.22 12.93 -19.38
CA GLN A 477 7.93 11.98 -18.30
C GLN A 477 8.94 12.06 -17.15
N LEU A 478 10.21 12.37 -17.41
CA LEU A 478 11.19 12.66 -16.35
C LEU A 478 10.78 13.90 -15.54
N GLU A 479 10.33 14.99 -16.20
CA GLU A 479 9.83 16.19 -15.51
C GLU A 479 8.60 15.89 -14.63
N VAL A 480 7.68 15.05 -15.13
CA VAL A 480 6.53 14.58 -14.35
C VAL A 480 6.99 13.79 -13.13
N ALA A 481 7.93 12.86 -13.30
CA ALA A 481 8.48 12.08 -12.19
C ALA A 481 9.13 12.96 -11.12
N THR A 482 10.02 13.88 -11.53
CA THR A 482 10.68 14.83 -10.62
C THR A 482 9.67 15.71 -9.88
N THR A 483 8.64 16.20 -10.57
CA THR A 483 7.59 17.02 -9.97
C THR A 483 6.79 16.24 -8.93
N MET A 484 6.45 14.98 -9.21
CA MET A 484 5.69 14.12 -8.29
C MET A 484 6.51 13.72 -7.06
N LEU A 485 7.82 13.51 -7.22
CA LEU A 485 8.73 13.12 -6.14
C LEU A 485 9.09 14.29 -5.22
N GLY A 486 9.10 15.53 -5.72
CA GLY A 486 9.44 16.70 -4.92
C GLY A 486 10.84 16.57 -4.30
N ASP A 487 10.94 16.64 -2.97
CA ASP A 487 12.21 16.50 -2.25
C ASP A 487 12.83 15.10 -2.42
N ASP A 488 12.02 14.05 -2.63
CA ASP A 488 12.48 12.67 -2.81
C ASP A 488 13.23 12.48 -4.15
N ALA A 489 13.12 13.43 -5.08
CA ALA A 489 13.88 13.42 -6.33
C ALA A 489 15.40 13.46 -6.10
N GLY A 490 15.84 13.97 -4.93
CA GLY A 490 17.24 14.02 -4.54
C GLY A 490 17.80 12.71 -3.98
N LEU A 491 16.97 11.71 -3.69
CA LEU A 491 17.41 10.43 -3.14
C LEU A 491 18.40 9.75 -4.11
N PRO A 492 19.51 9.16 -3.63
CA PRO A 492 20.54 8.58 -4.50
C PRO A 492 19.99 7.56 -5.51
N THR A 493 19.02 6.74 -5.12
CA THR A 493 18.34 5.76 -6.00
C THR A 493 17.61 6.43 -7.16
N VAL A 494 16.82 7.47 -6.88
CA VAL A 494 16.06 8.21 -7.90
C VAL A 494 16.99 9.00 -8.80
N ARG A 495 17.99 9.65 -8.21
CA ARG A 495 19.02 10.41 -8.92
C ARG A 495 19.80 9.51 -9.88
N ALA A 496 20.22 8.33 -9.44
CA ALA A 496 20.94 7.37 -10.28
C ALA A 496 20.13 7.00 -11.54
N VAL A 497 18.85 6.65 -11.38
CA VAL A 497 17.97 6.27 -12.50
C VAL A 497 17.72 7.45 -13.45
N THR A 498 17.43 8.63 -12.88
CA THR A 498 17.10 9.84 -13.65
C THR A 498 18.29 10.30 -14.48
N GLU A 499 19.47 10.40 -13.86
CA GLU A 499 20.71 10.82 -14.51
C GLU A 499 21.18 9.78 -15.55
N ASP A 500 20.98 8.48 -15.29
CA ASP A 500 21.27 7.44 -16.28
C ASP A 500 20.39 7.58 -17.54
N LEU A 501 19.09 7.86 -17.37
CA LEU A 501 18.19 8.12 -18.49
C LEU A 501 18.56 9.40 -19.24
N LEU A 502 18.90 10.49 -18.54
CA LEU A 502 19.38 11.73 -19.16
C LEU A 502 20.67 11.52 -19.95
N GLY A 503 21.59 10.70 -19.43
CA GLY A 503 22.82 10.32 -20.12
C GLY A 503 22.58 9.62 -21.46
N TYR A 504 21.50 8.84 -21.59
CA TYR A 504 21.11 8.27 -22.89
C TYR A 504 20.52 9.32 -23.83
N LEU A 505 19.74 10.26 -23.30
CA LEU A 505 19.02 11.31 -24.07
C LEU A 505 19.91 12.49 -24.47
N ALA A 506 21.10 12.61 -23.89
CA ALA A 506 22.11 13.59 -24.26
C ALA A 506 22.62 13.35 -25.68
N THR A 507 22.69 14.41 -26.48
CA THR A 507 23.21 14.36 -27.85
C THR A 507 24.71 14.59 -27.92
N ASP A 508 25.25 15.36 -26.98
CA ASP A 508 26.68 15.61 -26.85
C ASP A 508 27.35 14.56 -25.96
N VAL A 509 28.56 14.13 -26.31
CA VAL A 509 29.30 13.12 -25.55
C VAL A 509 29.77 13.69 -24.21
N GLY A 510 30.08 14.98 -24.14
CA GLY A 510 30.41 15.70 -22.90
C GLY A 510 29.23 15.72 -21.93
N GLU A 511 28.07 16.19 -22.40
CA GLU A 511 26.82 16.18 -21.62
C GLU A 511 26.43 14.78 -21.15
N SER A 512 26.52 13.76 -22.02
CA SER A 512 26.27 12.36 -21.65
C SER A 512 27.20 11.91 -20.53
N ARG A 513 28.50 12.22 -20.62
CA ARG A 513 29.50 11.87 -19.61
C ARG A 513 29.19 12.49 -18.25
N ASP A 514 28.79 13.77 -18.21
CA ASP A 514 28.45 14.44 -16.95
C ASP A 514 27.29 13.75 -16.24
N HIS A 515 26.21 13.46 -16.99
CA HIS A 515 25.06 12.70 -16.47
C HIS A 515 25.47 11.30 -16.00
N ARG A 516 26.29 10.56 -16.76
CA ARG A 516 26.77 9.23 -16.36
C ARG A 516 27.63 9.29 -15.09
N ALA A 517 28.45 10.33 -14.93
CA ALA A 517 29.28 10.51 -13.74
C ALA A 517 28.41 10.76 -12.49
N THR A 518 27.37 11.60 -12.60
CA THR A 518 26.41 11.82 -11.52
C THR A 518 25.61 10.56 -11.21
N ALA A 519 25.16 9.83 -12.23
CA ALA A 519 24.47 8.55 -12.06
C ALA A 519 25.34 7.51 -11.33
N PHE A 520 26.62 7.42 -11.72
CA PHE A 520 27.57 6.47 -11.14
C PHE A 520 27.88 6.78 -9.67
N ALA A 521 28.11 8.06 -9.35
CA ALA A 521 28.32 8.49 -7.97
C ALA A 521 27.09 8.19 -7.10
N ALA A 522 25.89 8.52 -7.60
CA ALA A 522 24.64 8.24 -6.89
C ALA A 522 24.40 6.74 -6.69
N ALA A 523 24.66 5.90 -7.71
CA ALA A 523 24.56 4.45 -7.58
C ALA A 523 25.58 3.89 -6.58
N ALA A 524 26.82 4.38 -6.59
CA ALA A 524 27.85 3.98 -5.64
C ALA A 524 27.49 4.36 -4.19
N GLU A 525 26.84 5.52 -3.97
CA GLU A 525 26.32 5.92 -2.66
C GLU A 525 25.30 4.92 -2.10
N THR A 526 24.47 4.30 -2.95
CA THR A 526 23.50 3.28 -2.51
C THR A 526 24.13 1.94 -2.12
N GLY A 527 25.30 1.62 -2.70
CA GLY A 527 25.94 0.32 -2.52
C GLY A 527 25.17 -0.88 -3.09
N HIS A 528 24.11 -0.67 -3.89
CA HIS A 528 23.30 -1.75 -4.47
C HIS A 528 23.87 -2.26 -5.81
N PRO A 529 24.36 -3.52 -5.89
CA PRO A 529 25.01 -4.06 -7.09
C PRO A 529 24.16 -4.01 -8.36
N LEU A 530 22.85 -4.24 -8.26
CA LEU A 530 21.96 -4.22 -9.43
C LEU A 530 21.82 -2.81 -10.05
N MET A 531 21.76 -1.78 -9.20
CA MET A 531 21.70 -0.38 -9.63
C MET A 531 23.03 0.03 -10.28
N ILE A 532 24.14 -0.30 -9.63
CA ILE A 532 25.50 -0.07 -10.16
C ILE A 532 25.64 -0.76 -11.52
N ALA A 533 25.23 -2.01 -11.64
CA ALA A 533 25.29 -2.76 -12.89
C ALA A 533 24.47 -2.10 -13.99
N GLN A 534 23.28 -1.55 -13.70
CA GLN A 534 22.47 -0.80 -14.65
C GLN A 534 23.22 0.43 -15.17
N VAL A 535 23.77 1.27 -14.28
CA VAL A 535 24.52 2.46 -14.67
C VAL A 535 25.77 2.12 -15.50
N ILE A 536 26.44 1.01 -15.20
CA ILE A 536 27.59 0.53 -16.00
C ILE A 536 27.20 0.25 -17.46
N VAL A 537 25.98 -0.20 -17.74
CA VAL A 537 25.50 -0.36 -19.13
C VAL A 537 25.42 0.99 -19.83
N GLY A 538 24.96 2.02 -19.10
CA GLY A 538 24.98 3.41 -19.56
C GLY A 538 26.39 3.93 -19.87
N ILE A 539 27.36 3.60 -19.02
CA ILE A 539 28.77 3.95 -19.25
C ILE A 539 29.36 3.16 -20.44
N ALA A 540 28.93 1.91 -20.65
CA ALA A 540 29.30 1.14 -21.83
C ALA A 540 28.76 1.77 -23.13
N ASP A 541 27.55 2.35 -23.09
CA ASP A 541 27.02 3.16 -24.19
C ASP A 541 27.87 4.41 -24.45
N LEU A 542 28.29 5.11 -23.39
CA LEU A 542 29.19 6.25 -23.50
C LEU A 542 30.53 5.86 -24.15
N ALA A 543 31.14 4.75 -23.72
CA ALA A 543 32.38 4.24 -24.33
C ALA A 543 32.22 3.96 -25.83
N LEU A 544 31.07 3.40 -26.24
CA LEU A 544 30.78 3.21 -27.67
C LEU A 544 30.68 4.53 -28.43
N ARG A 545 30.00 5.54 -27.86
CA ARG A 545 29.89 6.88 -28.45
C ARG A 545 31.26 7.58 -28.53
N GLY A 546 32.17 7.26 -27.61
CA GLY A 546 33.56 7.69 -27.58
C GLY A 546 34.50 6.91 -28.49
N GLU A 547 33.99 6.00 -29.34
CA GLU A 547 34.78 5.15 -30.25
C GLU A 547 35.70 4.13 -29.53
N GLU A 548 35.32 3.67 -28.33
CA GLU A 548 36.07 2.69 -27.52
C GLU A 548 35.35 1.32 -27.37
N PRO A 549 35.23 0.53 -28.45
CA PRO A 549 34.43 -0.70 -28.43
C PRO A 549 34.98 -1.81 -27.50
N ALA A 550 36.29 -1.88 -27.30
CA ALA A 550 36.88 -2.83 -26.34
C ALA A 550 36.48 -2.49 -24.90
N GLN A 551 36.44 -1.19 -24.55
CA GLN A 551 36.06 -0.74 -23.22
C GLN A 551 34.58 -0.97 -22.95
N ALA A 552 33.72 -0.70 -23.94
CA ALA A 552 32.30 -1.02 -23.85
C ALA A 552 32.04 -2.51 -23.61
N ALA A 553 32.76 -3.41 -24.29
CA ALA A 553 32.63 -4.86 -24.08
C ALA A 553 33.08 -5.28 -22.67
N ARG A 554 34.17 -4.69 -22.14
CA ARG A 554 34.61 -4.93 -20.75
C ARG A 554 33.57 -4.50 -19.73
N LEU A 555 32.99 -3.31 -19.90
CA LEU A 555 31.95 -2.77 -19.02
C LEU A 555 30.67 -3.63 -19.04
N LEU A 556 30.24 -4.12 -20.22
CA LEU A 556 29.12 -5.06 -20.30
C LEU A 556 29.39 -6.36 -19.53
N ALA A 557 30.61 -6.89 -19.63
CA ALA A 557 31.00 -8.11 -18.92
C ALA A 557 31.05 -7.89 -17.40
N ALA A 558 31.60 -6.76 -16.94
CA ALA A 558 31.61 -6.38 -15.53
C ALA A 558 30.18 -6.19 -14.98
N SER A 559 29.30 -5.55 -15.76
CA SER A 559 27.88 -5.38 -15.44
C SER A 559 27.15 -6.72 -15.31
N ALA A 560 27.43 -7.70 -16.18
CA ALA A 560 26.86 -9.05 -16.07
C ALA A 560 27.39 -9.80 -14.83
N ALA A 561 28.68 -9.67 -14.53
CA ALA A 561 29.30 -10.29 -13.36
C ALA A 561 28.68 -9.77 -12.04
N LEU A 562 28.43 -8.46 -11.92
CA LEU A 562 27.77 -7.86 -10.76
C LEU A 562 26.35 -8.37 -10.51
N ARG A 563 25.62 -8.76 -11.57
CA ARG A 563 24.23 -9.27 -11.46
C ARG A 563 24.15 -10.78 -11.24
N GLY A 564 25.23 -11.51 -11.53
CA GLY A 564 25.24 -12.97 -11.60
C GLY A 564 24.51 -13.58 -12.80
N LEU A 565 23.89 -12.76 -13.67
CA LEU A 565 23.17 -13.19 -14.88
C LEU A 565 23.36 -12.19 -16.04
N PRO A 566 23.14 -12.64 -17.29
CA PRO A 566 22.97 -11.73 -18.42
C PRO A 566 21.87 -10.69 -18.16
N GLY A 567 22.05 -9.45 -18.62
CA GLY A 567 21.07 -8.37 -18.49
C GLY A 567 20.16 -8.20 -19.71
N ARG A 568 19.53 -9.27 -20.21
CA ARG A 568 18.82 -9.25 -21.50
C ARG A 568 17.55 -8.38 -21.51
N SER A 569 16.97 -8.10 -20.34
CA SER A 569 15.81 -7.21 -20.18
C SER A 569 16.13 -5.72 -20.37
N HIS A 570 17.40 -5.36 -20.62
CA HIS A 570 17.82 -4.01 -20.95
C HIS A 570 18.28 -3.97 -22.42
N PRO A 571 17.55 -3.30 -23.34
CA PRO A 571 17.78 -3.41 -24.79
C PRO A 571 19.17 -2.91 -25.21
N ASP A 572 19.74 -1.93 -24.50
CA ASP A 572 21.08 -1.44 -24.80
C ASP A 572 22.16 -2.50 -24.61
N VAL A 573 21.98 -3.50 -23.74
CA VAL A 573 22.97 -4.59 -23.60
C VAL A 573 23.14 -5.32 -24.92
N ALA A 574 22.03 -5.72 -25.56
CA ALA A 574 22.08 -6.43 -26.85
C ALA A 574 22.60 -5.53 -27.98
N ARG A 575 22.20 -4.25 -27.99
CA ARG A 575 22.68 -3.27 -28.99
C ARG A 575 24.18 -3.04 -28.87
N ILE A 576 24.69 -2.80 -27.67
CA ILE A 576 26.10 -2.55 -27.38
C ILE A 576 26.92 -3.82 -27.69
N GLU A 577 26.44 -5.00 -27.31
CA GLU A 577 27.06 -6.29 -27.64
C GLU A 577 27.19 -6.48 -29.17
N ALA A 578 26.12 -6.24 -29.93
CA ALA A 578 26.14 -6.38 -31.38
C ALA A 578 27.09 -5.39 -32.05
N GLU A 579 27.13 -4.14 -31.59
CA GLU A 579 28.01 -3.10 -32.10
C GLU A 579 29.49 -3.41 -31.81
N THR A 580 29.81 -3.78 -30.57
CA THR A 580 31.17 -4.11 -30.15
C THR A 580 31.69 -5.36 -30.87
N ARG A 581 30.88 -6.41 -31.00
CA ARG A 581 31.23 -7.61 -31.78
C ARG A 581 31.48 -7.29 -33.25
N ARG A 582 30.67 -6.39 -33.85
CA ARG A 582 30.89 -5.96 -35.25
C ARG A 582 32.20 -5.22 -35.44
N ARG A 583 32.60 -4.37 -34.47
CA ARG A 583 33.83 -3.57 -34.56
C ARG A 583 35.11 -4.33 -34.20
N LEU A 584 35.03 -5.25 -33.24
CA LEU A 584 36.19 -6.00 -32.71
C LEU A 584 36.38 -7.37 -33.37
N GLY A 585 35.33 -7.93 -33.96
CA GLY A 585 35.26 -9.36 -34.30
C GLY A 585 35.03 -10.26 -33.08
N ASP A 586 34.69 -11.53 -33.32
CA ASP A 586 34.31 -12.48 -32.25
C ASP A 586 35.45 -12.76 -31.27
N GLU A 587 36.68 -12.87 -31.76
CA GLU A 587 37.87 -13.11 -30.94
C GLU A 587 38.18 -11.90 -30.04
N GLY A 588 38.19 -10.70 -30.61
CA GLY A 588 38.44 -9.45 -29.86
C GLY A 588 37.34 -9.15 -28.83
N PHE A 589 36.08 -9.42 -29.18
CA PHE A 589 34.96 -9.33 -28.24
C PHE A 589 35.11 -10.32 -27.08
N THR A 590 35.48 -11.56 -27.37
CA THR A 590 35.67 -12.60 -26.34
C THR A 590 36.82 -12.25 -25.39
N GLU A 591 37.92 -11.71 -25.91
CA GLU A 591 39.04 -11.24 -25.09
C GLU A 591 38.61 -10.10 -24.16
N ALA A 592 38.01 -9.05 -24.71
CA ALA A 592 37.53 -7.91 -23.94
C ALA A 592 36.49 -8.32 -22.88
N THR A 593 35.62 -9.28 -23.20
CA THR A 593 34.65 -9.82 -22.23
C THR A 593 35.36 -10.51 -21.06
N ARG A 594 36.39 -11.34 -21.34
CA ARG A 594 37.15 -12.04 -20.31
C ARG A 594 37.91 -11.06 -19.41
N GLU A 595 38.54 -10.04 -20.00
CA GLU A 595 39.19 -8.96 -19.27
C GLU A 595 38.20 -8.22 -18.37
N GLY A 596 37.02 -7.89 -18.90
CA GLY A 596 35.97 -7.17 -18.16
C GLY A 596 35.39 -7.96 -16.98
N THR A 597 35.24 -9.28 -17.11
CA THR A 597 34.80 -10.13 -15.99
C THR A 597 35.84 -10.22 -14.86
N ALA A 598 37.12 -10.10 -15.19
CA ALA A 598 38.21 -10.18 -14.20
C ALA A 598 38.61 -8.82 -13.62
N ALA A 599 38.32 -7.72 -14.31
CA ALA A 599 38.67 -6.37 -13.93
C ALA A 599 37.69 -5.77 -12.90
N SER A 600 38.15 -4.75 -12.18
CA SER A 600 37.32 -4.01 -11.25
C SER A 600 36.35 -3.11 -12.00
N TRP A 601 35.06 -3.21 -11.70
CA TRP A 601 34.01 -2.46 -12.40
C TRP A 601 34.13 -0.95 -12.18
N ASP A 602 34.59 -0.53 -11.01
CA ASP A 602 34.78 0.87 -10.63
C ASP A 602 35.98 1.50 -11.37
N GLU A 603 37.07 0.75 -11.54
CA GLU A 603 38.21 1.17 -12.36
C GLU A 603 37.80 1.33 -13.83
N LEU A 604 37.08 0.34 -14.38
CA LEU A 604 36.59 0.41 -15.77
C LEU A 604 35.66 1.61 -15.99
N ALA A 605 34.75 1.85 -15.05
CA ALA A 605 33.84 2.99 -15.09
C ALA A 605 34.62 4.31 -14.98
N GLY A 606 35.54 4.40 -14.01
CA GLY A 606 36.36 5.60 -13.76
C GLY A 606 37.22 6.00 -14.95
N VAL A 607 37.84 5.03 -15.65
CA VAL A 607 38.62 5.30 -16.88
C VAL A 607 37.74 5.95 -17.94
N THR A 608 36.55 5.41 -18.18
CA THR A 608 35.62 5.88 -19.21
C THR A 608 35.04 7.26 -18.89
N LEU A 609 34.83 7.55 -17.61
CA LEU A 609 34.29 8.83 -17.15
C LEU A 609 35.37 9.94 -17.11
N ALA A 610 36.65 9.59 -17.16
CA ALA A 610 37.78 10.53 -17.15
C ALA A 610 38.32 10.88 -18.55
N SER A 611 38.09 10.01 -19.54
CA SER A 611 38.39 10.22 -20.97
C SER A 611 37.36 11.12 -21.63
#